data_AF-A0A6M8BGN0-F1
#
_entry.id   AF-A0A6M8BGN0-F1
#
_cell.length_a   1.000
_cell.length_b   1.000
_cell.length_c   1.000
_cell.angle_alpha   90.00
_cell.angle_beta   90.00
_cell.angle_gamma   90.00
#
_symmetry.space_group_name_H-M   'P 1'
#
loop_
_entity.id
_entity.type
_entity.pdbx_description
1 polymer ?
#
loop_
_entity_poly.entity_id
_entity_poly.type
_entity_poly.pdbx_seq_one_letter_code
_entity_poly.pdbx_strand_id
1 'polypeptide(L)'
;MASVRPNPPDVLKRVFESAVMIVPGGYDEAGLEPGQDNLALPQALRYWRHQQNPPDLRDTLPAGEMHAYLFQHFLTGRFATPIPDAWMILTAAIATKLTLGLLGPPLPNRRRGLLALTGGTALYALASLQLFVSAWAIALPIVLPAVTVWIYAIPWLWSSRRR
;
A
#
# COMPACT_ATOMS: atom_id res chain seq x y z
N MET A 1 11.49 -27.45 39.85
CA MET A 1 11.53 -27.49 38.36
C MET A 1 11.02 -26.15 37.85
N ALA A 2 11.90 -25.27 37.38
CA ALA A 2 11.49 -23.97 36.84
C ALA A 2 10.97 -24.17 35.41
N SER A 3 9.70 -23.83 35.17
CA SER A 3 9.12 -23.81 33.83
C SER A 3 9.83 -22.74 33.00
N VAL A 4 10.69 -23.15 32.07
CA VAL A 4 11.29 -22.26 31.08
C VAL A 4 10.13 -21.67 30.27
N ARG A 5 9.87 -20.37 30.44
CA ARG A 5 8.89 -19.68 29.61
C ARG A 5 9.44 -19.66 28.17
N PRO A 6 8.71 -20.16 27.16
CA PRO A 6 9.16 -20.12 25.79
C PRO A 6 9.32 -18.67 25.33
N ASN A 7 10.30 -18.43 24.46
CA ASN A 7 10.53 -17.11 23.89
C ASN A 7 9.32 -16.71 23.02
N PRO A 8 8.87 -15.44 23.03
CA PRO A 8 7.69 -14.99 22.27
C PRO A 8 7.65 -15.43 20.79
N PRO A 9 8.76 -15.39 20.01
CA PRO A 9 8.73 -15.86 18.62
C PRO A 9 8.48 -17.38 18.48
N ASP A 10 8.88 -18.19 19.46
CA ASP A 10 8.66 -19.63 19.46
C ASP A 10 7.20 -20.00 19.76
N VAL A 11 6.46 -19.10 20.41
CA VAL A 11 5.03 -19.27 20.70
C VAL A 11 4.21 -19.01 19.43
N LEU A 12 4.48 -17.92 18.71
CA LEU A 12 3.77 -17.59 17.47
C LEU A 12 3.97 -18.66 16.39
N LYS A 13 5.19 -19.21 16.28
CA LYS A 13 5.48 -20.30 15.36
C LYS A 13 4.68 -21.57 15.69
N ARG A 14 4.60 -21.96 16.97
CA ARG A 14 3.79 -23.12 17.38
C ARG A 14 2.30 -22.89 17.18
N VAL A 15 1.81 -21.68 17.47
CA VAL A 15 0.42 -21.30 17.19
C VAL A 15 0.16 -21.39 15.69
N PHE A 16 1.05 -20.91 14.84
CA PHE A 16 0.93 -21.04 13.38
C PHE A 16 0.83 -22.50 12.93
N GLU A 17 1.68 -23.38 13.47
CA GLU A 17 1.73 -24.80 13.11
C GLU A 17 0.53 -25.62 13.64
N SER A 18 -0.21 -25.10 14.62
CA SER A 18 -1.30 -25.82 15.30
C SER A 18 -2.67 -25.11 15.28
N ALA A 19 -2.76 -23.92 14.71
CA ALA A 19 -4.01 -23.17 14.64
C ALA A 19 -4.95 -23.78 13.60
N VAL A 20 -6.18 -24.07 14.03
CA VAL A 20 -7.30 -24.42 13.16
C VAL A 20 -8.35 -23.32 13.27
N MET A 21 -8.71 -22.71 12.15
CA MET A 21 -9.77 -21.71 12.07
C MET A 21 -11.05 -22.39 11.55
N ILE A 22 -12.13 -22.31 12.31
CA ILE A 22 -13.46 -22.79 11.91
C ILE A 22 -14.28 -21.56 11.57
N VAL A 23 -14.58 -21.39 10.28
CA VAL A 23 -15.30 -20.23 9.72
C VAL A 23 -16.31 -20.70 8.66
N PRO A 24 -17.39 -19.93 8.43
CA PRO A 24 -18.34 -20.23 7.36
C PRO A 24 -17.67 -20.18 5.97
N GLY A 25 -17.98 -21.15 5.12
CA GLY A 25 -17.37 -21.34 3.81
C GLY A 25 -18.02 -20.56 2.65
N GLY A 26 -18.82 -19.54 2.97
CA GLY A 26 -19.50 -18.69 1.98
C GLY A 26 -20.79 -19.27 1.39
N TYR A 27 -21.42 -20.23 2.07
CA TYR A 27 -22.76 -20.75 1.72
C TYR A 27 -23.85 -19.71 2.02
N ASP A 28 -25.03 -19.91 1.46
CA ASP A 28 -26.16 -19.00 1.66
C ASP A 28 -26.63 -19.00 3.10
N GLU A 29 -26.39 -20.03 3.90
CA GLU A 29 -26.77 -20.06 5.32
C GLU A 29 -25.75 -19.37 6.24
N ALA A 30 -24.66 -18.84 5.68
CA ALA A 30 -23.63 -18.18 6.46
C ALA A 30 -24.08 -16.80 6.94
N GLY A 31 -24.36 -16.67 8.24
CA GLY A 31 -24.74 -15.42 8.91
C GLY A 31 -26.02 -15.55 9.74
N LEU A 32 -26.56 -14.43 10.23
CA LEU A 32 -27.91 -14.38 10.83
C LEU A 32 -28.99 -14.32 9.72
N GLU A 33 -28.63 -13.72 8.59
CA GLU A 33 -29.42 -13.69 7.35
C GLU A 33 -28.68 -14.42 6.22
N PRO A 34 -29.38 -14.86 5.17
CA PRO A 34 -28.75 -15.59 4.09
C PRO A 34 -27.62 -14.82 3.41
N GLY A 35 -26.43 -15.42 3.35
CA GLY A 35 -25.24 -14.85 2.72
C GLY A 35 -24.68 -13.61 3.43
N GLN A 36 -25.11 -13.31 4.66
CA GLN A 36 -24.67 -12.13 5.38
C GLN A 36 -23.17 -12.15 5.70
N ASP A 37 -22.58 -13.35 5.83
CA ASP A 37 -21.13 -13.52 6.03
C ASP A 37 -20.32 -13.47 4.71
N ASN A 38 -20.99 -13.19 3.58
CA ASN A 38 -20.36 -12.97 2.29
C ASN A 38 -20.17 -11.48 2.02
N LEU A 39 -18.91 -11.05 1.94
CA LEU A 39 -18.54 -9.67 1.62
C LEU A 39 -18.53 -9.45 0.10
N ALA A 40 -18.77 -8.19 -0.30
CA ALA A 40 -18.61 -7.79 -1.68
C ALA A 40 -17.16 -7.99 -2.15
N LEU A 41 -16.97 -8.64 -3.29
CA LEU A 41 -15.64 -8.93 -3.82
C LEU A 41 -14.98 -7.66 -4.38
N PRO A 42 -13.81 -7.23 -3.86
CA PRO A 42 -13.08 -6.11 -4.42
C PRO A 42 -12.60 -6.40 -5.85
N GLN A 43 -12.64 -5.38 -6.71
CA GLN A 43 -12.25 -5.51 -8.13
C GLN A 43 -10.86 -6.10 -8.34
N ALA A 44 -9.90 -5.67 -7.52
CA ALA A 44 -8.54 -6.19 -7.58
C ALA A 44 -8.49 -7.69 -7.27
N LEU A 45 -9.24 -8.15 -6.27
CA LEU A 45 -9.30 -9.57 -5.90
C LEU A 45 -10.00 -10.40 -6.97
N ARG A 46 -11.07 -9.86 -7.58
CA ARG A 46 -11.76 -10.47 -8.73
C ARG A 46 -10.82 -10.70 -9.90
N TYR A 47 -10.02 -9.69 -10.26
CA TYR A 47 -9.01 -9.82 -11.32
C TYR A 47 -8.05 -10.98 -11.03
N TRP A 48 -7.48 -11.02 -9.82
CA TRP A 48 -6.52 -12.07 -9.46
C TRP A 48 -7.14 -13.47 -9.41
N ARG A 49 -8.39 -13.61 -8.94
CA ARG A 49 -9.13 -14.88 -8.93
C ARG A 49 -9.34 -15.44 -10.34
N HIS A 50 -9.65 -14.59 -11.32
CA HIS A 50 -9.75 -15.00 -12.72
C HIS A 50 -8.42 -15.45 -13.35
N GLN A 51 -7.28 -15.02 -12.78
CA GLN A 51 -5.95 -15.44 -13.25
C GLN A 51 -5.49 -16.77 -12.62
N GLN A 52 -6.22 -17.32 -11.66
CA GLN A 52 -5.88 -18.62 -11.05
C GLN A 52 -6.12 -19.77 -12.03
N ASN A 53 -5.46 -20.91 -11.81
CA ASN A 53 -5.67 -22.11 -12.59
C ASN A 53 -6.00 -23.31 -11.67
N PRO A 54 -7.26 -23.80 -11.64
CA PRO A 54 -8.42 -23.28 -12.38
C PRO A 54 -8.89 -21.90 -11.85
N PRO A 55 -9.59 -21.11 -12.68
CA PRO A 55 -10.08 -19.79 -12.27
C PRO A 55 -11.15 -19.90 -11.18
N ASP A 56 -11.04 -19.06 -10.16
CA ASP A 56 -12.08 -18.90 -9.13
C ASP A 56 -13.11 -17.88 -9.62
N LEU A 57 -14.34 -18.33 -9.85
CA LEU A 57 -15.43 -17.53 -10.42
C LEU A 57 -16.43 -17.04 -9.36
N ARG A 58 -16.12 -17.20 -8.06
CA ARG A 58 -16.99 -16.71 -6.99
C ARG A 58 -16.98 -15.18 -6.97
N ASP A 59 -18.17 -14.58 -7.03
CA ASP A 59 -18.38 -13.14 -6.99
C ASP A 59 -18.47 -12.55 -5.56
N THR A 60 -18.37 -13.42 -4.55
CA THR A 60 -18.38 -13.06 -3.15
C THR A 60 -17.06 -13.40 -2.47
N LEU A 61 -16.74 -12.68 -1.41
CA LEU A 61 -15.60 -12.93 -0.55
C LEU A 61 -16.10 -13.41 0.82
N PRO A 62 -16.01 -14.71 1.14
CA PRO A 62 -16.39 -15.19 2.46
C PRO A 62 -15.59 -14.47 3.55
N ALA A 63 -16.24 -13.99 4.60
CA ALA A 63 -15.54 -13.31 5.68
C ALA A 63 -14.49 -14.22 6.34
N GLY A 64 -14.71 -15.54 6.32
CA GLY A 64 -13.73 -16.54 6.74
C GLY A 64 -12.39 -16.45 5.98
N GLU A 65 -12.40 -16.20 4.67
CA GLU A 65 -11.17 -16.01 3.88
C GLU A 65 -10.44 -14.73 4.30
N MET A 66 -11.18 -13.66 4.58
CA MET A 66 -10.60 -12.41 5.12
C MET A 66 -9.97 -12.62 6.49
N HIS A 67 -10.62 -13.35 7.39
CA HIS A 67 -10.07 -13.67 8.71
C HIS A 67 -8.82 -14.55 8.60
N ALA A 68 -8.83 -15.56 7.74
CA ALA A 68 -7.66 -16.39 7.49
C ALA A 68 -6.48 -15.57 6.95
N TYR A 69 -6.75 -14.66 5.99
CA TYR A 69 -5.75 -13.73 5.46
C TYR A 69 -5.18 -12.81 6.55
N LEU A 70 -6.03 -12.19 7.37
CA LEU A 70 -5.60 -11.30 8.45
C LEU A 70 -4.81 -12.05 9.52
N PHE A 71 -5.23 -13.25 9.90
CA PHE A 71 -4.54 -14.11 10.84
C PHE A 71 -3.15 -14.53 10.33
N GLN A 72 -3.07 -14.91 9.05
CA GLN A 72 -1.80 -15.18 8.38
C GLN A 72 -0.87 -13.96 8.42
N HIS A 73 -1.39 -12.76 8.14
CA HIS A 73 -0.59 -11.53 8.15
C HIS A 73 -0.16 -11.12 9.55
N PHE A 74 -1.00 -11.36 10.56
CA PHE A 74 -0.67 -11.17 11.96
C PHE A 74 0.48 -12.07 12.40
N LEU A 75 0.41 -13.36 12.10
CA LEU A 75 1.44 -14.32 12.52
C LEU A 75 2.76 -14.15 11.76
N THR A 76 2.71 -13.69 10.51
CA THR A 76 3.92 -13.44 9.70
C THR A 76 4.54 -12.06 9.93
N GLY A 77 3.89 -11.20 10.74
CA GLY A 77 4.38 -9.84 11.01
C GLY A 77 4.42 -8.93 9.78
N ARG A 78 3.78 -9.31 8.67
CA ARG A 78 3.73 -8.55 7.41
C ARG A 78 2.50 -7.65 7.33
N PHE A 79 2.21 -6.90 8.39
CA PHE A 79 1.22 -5.83 8.28
C PHE A 79 1.86 -4.66 7.55
N ALA A 80 1.51 -4.50 6.28
CA ALA A 80 1.88 -3.31 5.54
C ALA A 80 1.26 -2.11 6.27
N THR A 81 2.11 -1.29 6.89
CA THR A 81 1.66 -0.12 7.64
C THR A 81 1.45 1.00 6.63
N PRO A 82 0.19 1.37 6.31
CA PRO A 82 -0.06 2.44 5.37
C PRO A 82 0.36 3.76 6.02
N ILE A 83 1.23 4.52 5.37
CA ILE A 83 1.49 5.90 5.80
C ILE A 83 0.28 6.73 5.37
N PRO A 84 -0.36 7.50 6.27
CA PRO A 84 -1.56 8.23 5.91
C PRO A 84 -1.24 9.31 4.85
N ASP A 85 -2.10 9.40 3.83
CA ASP A 85 -1.92 10.27 2.67
C ASP A 85 -1.67 11.74 3.03
N ALA A 86 -2.36 12.25 4.06
CA ALA A 86 -2.25 13.64 4.49
C ALA A 86 -0.81 14.03 4.89
N TRP A 87 -0.08 13.14 5.55
CA TRP A 87 1.31 13.40 5.94
C TRP A 87 2.22 13.51 4.73
N MET A 88 2.00 12.65 3.73
CA MET A 88 2.80 12.64 2.52
C MET A 88 2.51 13.81 1.59
N ILE A 89 1.26 14.26 1.52
CA ILE A 89 0.91 15.51 0.83
C ILE A 89 1.61 16.70 1.49
N LEU A 90 1.54 16.79 2.82
CA LEU A 90 2.17 17.88 3.57
C LEU A 90 3.69 17.92 3.37
N THR A 91 4.36 16.77 3.52
CA THR A 91 5.81 16.68 3.31
C THR A 91 6.19 16.97 1.85
N ALA A 92 5.43 16.48 0.88
CA ALA A 92 5.66 16.78 -0.54
C ALA A 92 5.51 18.27 -0.85
N ALA A 93 4.48 18.94 -0.31
CA ALA A 93 4.28 20.37 -0.48
C ALA A 93 5.43 21.19 0.12
N ILE A 94 5.84 20.87 1.35
CA ILE A 94 6.96 21.53 2.03
C ILE A 94 8.27 21.28 1.28
N ALA A 95 8.57 20.03 0.95
CA ALA A 95 9.81 19.65 0.27
C ALA A 95 9.92 20.33 -1.09
N THR A 96 8.83 20.36 -1.87
CA THR A 96 8.81 21.02 -3.18
C THR A 96 9.03 22.52 -3.04
N LYS A 97 8.34 23.18 -2.10
CA LYS A 97 8.51 24.62 -1.89
C LYS A 97 9.93 24.98 -1.44
N LEU A 98 10.53 24.18 -0.57
CA LEU A 98 11.92 24.36 -0.13
C LEU A 98 12.91 24.14 -1.28
N THR A 99 12.77 23.06 -2.06
CA THR A 99 13.67 22.81 -3.20
C THR A 99 13.57 23.91 -4.24
N LEU A 100 12.37 24.34 -4.61
CA LEU A 100 12.19 25.45 -5.57
C LEU A 100 12.72 26.78 -5.03
N GLY A 101 12.59 27.04 -3.72
CA GLY A 101 13.16 28.23 -3.08
C GLY A 101 14.68 28.23 -3.06
N LEU A 102 15.31 27.07 -2.85
CA LEU A 102 16.77 26.89 -2.86
C LEU A 102 17.37 26.92 -4.27
N LEU A 103 16.66 26.38 -5.26
CA LEU A 103 17.07 26.40 -6.67
C LEU A 103 17.05 27.81 -7.28
N GLY A 104 16.33 28.75 -6.65
CA GLY A 104 16.28 30.14 -7.08
C GLY A 104 15.48 30.34 -8.38
N PRO A 105 15.95 31.16 -9.34
CA PRO A 105 15.21 31.43 -10.56
C PRO A 105 14.99 30.16 -11.39
N PRO A 106 13.91 30.12 -12.19
CA PRO A 106 13.54 28.93 -12.94
C PRO A 106 14.64 28.52 -13.92
N LEU A 107 14.84 27.20 -14.03
CA LEU A 107 15.85 26.62 -14.92
C LEU A 107 15.72 27.21 -16.34
N PRO A 108 16.83 27.64 -16.97
CA PRO A 108 16.80 28.24 -18.30
C PRO A 108 16.32 27.28 -19.39
N ASN A 109 16.40 25.96 -19.14
CA ASN A 109 15.94 24.94 -20.06
C ASN A 109 14.76 24.14 -19.49
N ARG A 110 13.55 24.48 -19.94
CA ARG A 110 12.30 23.83 -19.53
C ARG A 110 12.30 22.32 -19.76
N ARG A 111 12.93 21.82 -20.83
CA ARG A 111 13.01 20.37 -21.08
C ARG A 111 13.78 19.66 -19.98
N ARG A 112 14.88 20.24 -19.50
CA ARG A 112 15.64 19.68 -18.37
C ARG A 112 14.84 19.71 -17.08
N GLY A 113 14.08 20.77 -16.82
CA GLY A 113 13.18 20.85 -15.66
C GLY A 113 12.07 19.79 -15.68
N LEU A 114 11.44 19.57 -16.85
CA LEU A 114 10.45 18.51 -17.02
C LEU A 114 11.06 17.11 -16.87
N LEU A 115 12.23 16.86 -17.47
CA LEU A 115 12.94 15.58 -17.34
C LEU A 115 13.33 15.31 -15.88
N ALA A 116 13.77 16.33 -15.14
CA ALA A 116 14.07 16.22 -13.73
C ALA A 116 12.81 15.91 -12.89
N LEU A 117 11.69 16.57 -13.19
CA LEU A 117 10.41 16.34 -12.50
C LEU A 117 9.89 14.92 -12.76
N THR A 118 9.88 14.48 -14.01
CA THR A 118 9.46 13.11 -14.38
C THR A 118 10.41 12.07 -13.80
N GLY A 119 11.72 12.30 -13.89
CA GLY A 119 12.74 11.39 -13.36
C GLY A 119 12.67 11.28 -11.85
N GLY A 120 12.53 12.40 -11.13
CA GLY A 120 12.36 12.40 -9.68
C GLY A 120 11.07 11.69 -9.23
N THR A 121 9.97 11.91 -9.95
CA THR A 121 8.71 11.20 -9.68
C THR A 121 8.85 9.68 -9.90
N ALA A 122 9.52 9.26 -10.98
CA ALA A 122 9.77 7.86 -11.26
C ALA A 122 10.67 7.21 -10.19
N LEU A 123 11.76 7.89 -9.79
CA LEU A 123 12.64 7.41 -8.73
C LEU A 123 11.90 7.28 -7.39
N TYR A 124 11.05 8.25 -7.04
CA TYR A 124 10.22 8.17 -5.85
C TYR A 124 9.24 6.99 -5.88
N ALA A 125 8.59 6.75 -7.02
CA ALA A 125 7.70 5.61 -7.20
C ALA A 125 8.44 4.27 -7.06
N LEU A 126 9.64 4.15 -7.65
CA LEU A 126 10.49 2.97 -7.54
C LEU A 126 10.97 2.74 -6.10
N ALA A 127 11.42 3.79 -5.42
CA ALA A 127 11.82 3.71 -4.02
C ALA A 127 10.65 3.31 -3.11
N SER A 128 9.46 3.85 -3.37
CA SER A 128 8.23 3.49 -2.65
C SER A 128 7.87 2.01 -2.86
N LEU A 129 7.97 1.52 -4.09
CA LEU A 129 7.75 0.11 -4.41
C LEU A 129 8.79 -0.79 -3.72
N GLN A 130 10.06 -0.37 -3.70
CA GLN A 130 11.13 -1.11 -3.04
C GLN A 130 10.88 -1.23 -1.54
N LEU A 131 10.43 -0.15 -0.88
CA LEU A 131 10.08 -0.17 0.54
C LEU A 131 8.92 -1.12 0.84
N PHE A 132 7.92 -1.17 -0.05
CA PHE A 132 6.79 -2.09 0.07
C PHE A 132 7.20 -3.56 -0.06
N VAL A 133 8.08 -3.89 -1.01
CA VAL A 133 8.55 -5.29 -1.21
C VAL A 133 9.55 -5.72 -0.14
N SER A 134 10.28 -4.76 0.45
CA SER A 134 11.28 -5.04 1.48
C SER A 134 10.68 -5.61 2.78
N ALA A 135 11.55 -6.07 3.69
CA ALA A 135 11.15 -6.57 5.00
C ALA A 135 10.35 -5.56 5.85
N TRP A 136 10.40 -4.27 5.49
CA TRP A 136 9.70 -3.19 6.18
C TRP A 136 8.20 -3.13 5.81
N ALA A 137 7.82 -3.66 4.64
CA ALA A 137 6.44 -3.68 4.14
C ALA A 137 5.73 -2.31 4.17
N ILE A 138 6.48 -1.20 4.05
CA ILE A 138 5.89 0.15 4.17
C ILE A 138 5.23 0.52 2.86
N ALA A 139 3.93 0.78 2.90
CA ALA A 139 3.17 1.27 1.75
C ALA A 139 3.19 2.80 1.74
N LEU A 140 4.06 3.39 0.91
CA LEU A 140 4.05 4.82 0.65
C LEU A 140 3.04 5.18 -0.45
N PRO A 141 2.18 6.19 -0.23
CA PRO A 141 1.27 6.67 -1.26
C PRO A 141 2.03 7.38 -2.38
N ILE A 142 1.86 6.93 -3.62
CA ILE A 142 2.64 7.45 -4.76
C ILE A 142 1.90 8.60 -5.45
N VAL A 143 0.60 8.43 -5.72
CA VAL A 143 -0.16 9.30 -6.62
C VAL A 143 -0.36 10.70 -6.06
N LEU A 144 -0.93 10.83 -4.85
CA LEU A 144 -1.26 12.14 -4.28
C LEU A 144 -0.02 13.02 -4.00
N PRO A 145 1.08 12.48 -3.42
CA PRO A 145 2.30 13.26 -3.25
C PRO A 145 2.91 13.67 -4.59
N ALA A 146 2.93 12.78 -5.59
CA ALA A 146 3.41 13.11 -6.93
C ALA A 146 2.59 14.26 -7.54
N VAL A 147 1.26 14.16 -7.55
CA VAL A 147 0.38 15.23 -8.06
C VAL A 147 0.65 16.56 -7.36
N THR A 148 0.86 16.52 -6.04
CA THR A 148 1.21 17.71 -5.25
C THR A 148 2.50 18.35 -5.75
N VAL A 149 3.58 17.57 -5.92
CA VAL A 149 4.85 18.08 -6.46
C VAL A 149 4.63 18.74 -7.83
N TRP A 150 3.86 18.10 -8.72
CA TRP A 150 3.59 18.61 -10.06
C TRP A 150 2.82 19.94 -10.05
N ILE A 151 1.80 20.07 -9.18
CA ILE A 151 1.02 21.32 -9.02
C ILE A 151 1.92 22.48 -8.61
N TYR A 152 2.88 22.27 -7.72
CA TYR A 152 3.81 23.31 -7.29
C TYR A 152 4.94 23.58 -8.31
N ALA A 153 5.42 22.55 -9.00
CA ALA A 153 6.56 22.66 -9.92
C ALA A 153 6.20 23.24 -11.30
N ILE A 154 5.01 22.94 -11.84
CA ILE A 154 4.60 23.42 -13.18
C ILE A 154 4.60 24.96 -13.28
N PRO A 155 3.95 25.71 -12.36
CA PRO A 155 3.92 27.17 -12.43
C PRO A 155 5.32 27.78 -12.36
N TRP A 156 6.19 27.25 -11.51
CA TRP A 156 7.58 27.69 -11.39
C TRP A 156 8.35 27.50 -12.71
N LEU A 157 8.24 26.31 -13.33
CA LEU A 157 8.86 26.04 -14.63
C LEU A 157 8.35 26.99 -15.74
N TRP A 158 7.08 27.40 -15.69
CA TRP A 158 6.48 28.32 -16.68
C TRP A 158 6.78 29.79 -16.43
N SER A 159 7.11 30.18 -15.20
CA SER A 159 7.47 31.57 -14.86
C SER A 159 8.76 32.06 -15.53
N SER A 160 9.57 31.13 -16.06
CA SER A 160 10.76 31.43 -16.89
C SER A 160 10.47 32.20 -18.19
N ARG A 161 9.19 32.29 -18.61
CA ARG A 161 8.79 32.90 -19.90
C ARG A 161 8.42 34.39 -19.81
N ARG A 162 8.38 35.00 -18.61
CA ARG A 162 7.89 36.38 -18.40
C ARG A 162 8.97 37.39 -17.94
N ARG A 163 10.24 37.11 -18.18
CA ARG A 163 11.33 38.10 -18.07
C ARG A 163 12.12 38.14 -19.36
#